data_AF-A0A6G4XSS7-F1
#
_entry.id   AF-A0A6G4XSS7-F1
#
_cell.length_a   1.000
_cell.length_b   1.000
_cell.length_c   1.000
_cell.angle_alpha   90.00
_cell.angle_beta   90.00
_cell.angle_gamma   90.00
#
_symmetry.space_group_name_H-M   'P 1'
#
loop_
_entity.id
_entity.type
_entity.pdbx_description
1 polymer ?
#
loop_
_entity_poly.entity_id
_entity_poly.type
_entity_poly.pdbx_seq_one_letter_code
_entity_poly.pdbx_strand_id
1 'polypeptide(L)'
;MTSAAQQPAGQPAQQSARQPTQQSRHSPELRAAARHLGRRRFLTVTGAAAALAFATNLPGGGVAHAAELDAAKITENPFTLGVASGDPLPGSVLLWTRLAPKPYAADGGLPAERVSVEWQIAHDARFRRIARRGTTTAHPEFNHSVHVEVDHLGEDRVYYYRFRVGSWISPTGRTRTAPGRGAKLSDLRIAAVSCQAYHDGYWTAYKHLAEEDIDVVFHLGDYLYEYAVTAAGGNRNYTDRVLPAHYNRETVTLEDYRMRYGLYKSDPDLMAAHAAHPFVVTWDDHETENNYAGDEPENNVPPEEFLLRRAAAYRAYWENQPLRRPQQPAGPDMQLYRRLHFGRHAQFDILDTRQYRTNQAYGDGWRTPGPESDDPARTLTGESQERWLIDGWRASRARWNIVPQQVVFARRNHPTAGNTTVSMDSWDGYAASRSRVLAGVESSGIENFMVLTGDVHVSYALDIHRDPADPSTPVAGTEIVTTSISSGKDGLARPANWADYLARNPHLKHYDGQRGYVTVELAADHARADFKTVPYILRPGAPITTAASFVTESGNPGLRPA
;
A
#
# COMPACT_ATOMS: atom_id res chain seq x y z
N MET A 1 62.21 45.02 1.03
CA MET A 1 61.81 43.76 1.70
C MET A 1 60.30 43.64 1.58
N THR A 2 59.87 42.47 1.14
CA THR A 2 58.59 42.08 0.56
C THR A 2 57.37 42.28 1.47
N SER A 3 56.32 42.86 0.87
CA SER A 3 54.94 42.86 1.35
C SER A 3 54.30 41.49 1.12
N ALA A 4 53.63 40.93 2.13
CA ALA A 4 52.87 39.69 2.02
C ALA A 4 51.44 39.91 2.54
N ALA A 5 50.48 39.92 1.60
CA ALA A 5 49.06 39.87 1.87
C ALA A 5 48.64 38.41 2.13
N GLN A 6 47.89 38.18 3.21
CA GLN A 6 47.26 36.89 3.52
C GLN A 6 45.94 36.75 2.76
N GLN A 7 45.82 35.68 1.98
CA GLN A 7 44.56 35.18 1.41
C GLN A 7 43.75 34.44 2.49
N PRO A 8 42.40 34.52 2.48
CA PRO A 8 41.58 33.61 3.28
C PRO A 8 41.40 32.26 2.57
N ALA A 9 41.55 31.19 3.34
CA ALA A 9 41.44 29.80 2.92
C ALA A 9 40.03 29.46 2.39
N GLY A 10 39.98 28.79 1.24
CA GLY A 10 38.76 28.28 0.62
C GLY A 10 38.12 27.15 1.43
N GLN A 11 36.78 27.15 1.46
CA GLN A 11 35.96 26.06 1.96
C GLN A 11 36.13 24.80 1.09
N PRO A 12 36.24 23.59 1.66
CA PRO A 12 36.25 22.37 0.87
C PRO A 12 34.84 22.08 0.36
N ALA A 13 34.74 21.94 -0.97
CA ALA A 13 33.55 21.46 -1.66
C ALA A 13 33.11 20.10 -1.10
N GLN A 14 31.86 20.01 -0.65
CA GLN A 14 31.22 18.74 -0.30
C GLN A 14 31.07 17.90 -1.57
N GLN A 15 31.95 16.90 -1.72
CA GLN A 15 31.75 15.82 -2.67
C GLN A 15 30.52 15.03 -2.21
N SER A 16 29.48 15.04 -3.05
CA SER A 16 28.33 14.15 -2.95
C SER A 16 28.83 12.71 -2.98
N ALA A 17 28.80 12.05 -1.82
CA ALA A 17 29.07 10.63 -1.70
C ALA A 17 27.98 9.86 -2.44
N ARG A 18 28.34 9.25 -3.57
CA ARG A 18 27.49 8.25 -4.24
C ARG A 18 27.24 7.11 -3.27
N GLN A 19 26.01 6.94 -2.83
CA GLN A 19 25.59 5.74 -2.08
C GLN A 19 25.75 4.50 -2.99
N PRO A 20 26.15 3.34 -2.44
CA PRO A 20 26.27 2.12 -3.22
C PRO A 20 24.92 1.73 -3.80
N THR A 21 24.88 1.39 -5.09
CA THR A 21 23.69 0.84 -5.74
C THR A 21 23.30 -0.46 -5.05
N GLN A 22 22.12 -0.49 -4.45
CA GLN A 22 21.57 -1.67 -3.79
C GLN A 22 21.38 -2.76 -4.86
N GLN A 23 22.16 -3.83 -4.78
CA GLN A 23 22.03 -4.98 -5.69
C GLN A 23 20.95 -5.93 -5.15
N SER A 24 20.11 -6.46 -6.04
CA SER A 24 19.04 -7.42 -5.70
C SER A 24 19.65 -8.72 -5.15
N ARG A 25 18.99 -9.30 -4.12
CA ARG A 25 19.37 -10.62 -3.57
C ARG A 25 19.13 -11.75 -4.56
N HIS A 26 18.24 -11.53 -5.54
CA HIS A 26 17.88 -12.49 -6.59
C HIS A 26 18.69 -12.30 -7.91
N SER A 27 19.87 -11.70 -7.82
CA SER A 27 20.74 -11.48 -8.99
C SER A 27 21.09 -12.78 -9.76
N PRO A 28 21.35 -13.94 -9.11
CA PRO A 28 21.58 -15.20 -9.82
C PRO A 28 20.37 -15.69 -10.63
N GLU A 29 19.18 -15.64 -10.08
CA GLU A 29 17.92 -16.13 -10.65
C GLU A 29 17.54 -15.27 -11.87
N LEU A 30 17.67 -13.95 -11.76
CA LEU A 30 17.46 -13.03 -12.88
C LEU A 30 18.41 -13.33 -14.06
N ARG A 31 19.66 -13.71 -13.77
CA ARG A 31 20.61 -14.13 -14.80
C ARG A 31 20.25 -15.49 -15.40
N ALA A 32 19.62 -16.39 -14.64
CA ALA A 32 19.13 -17.67 -15.14
C ALA A 32 17.91 -17.46 -16.07
N ALA A 33 16.92 -16.68 -15.66
CA ALA A 33 15.77 -16.31 -16.48
C ALA A 33 16.20 -15.72 -17.84
N ALA A 34 17.18 -14.81 -17.81
CA ALA A 34 17.75 -14.21 -19.02
C ALA A 34 18.40 -15.22 -19.98
N ARG A 35 18.93 -16.35 -19.47
CA ARG A 35 19.49 -17.43 -20.30
C ARG A 35 18.38 -18.31 -20.88
N HIS A 36 17.37 -18.66 -20.08
CA HIS A 36 16.26 -19.53 -20.49
C HIS A 36 15.36 -18.90 -21.57
N LEU A 37 15.15 -17.57 -21.51
CA LEU A 37 14.27 -16.88 -22.46
C LEU A 37 14.82 -16.77 -23.90
N GLY A 38 16.09 -17.13 -24.14
CA GLY A 38 16.71 -17.18 -25.47
C GLY A 38 16.80 -15.83 -26.21
N ARG A 39 17.98 -15.50 -26.77
CA ARG A 39 18.25 -14.20 -27.45
C ARG A 39 17.22 -13.75 -28.50
N ARG A 40 16.44 -14.67 -29.10
CA ARG A 40 15.44 -14.35 -30.15
C ARG A 40 14.00 -14.14 -29.63
N ARG A 41 13.59 -14.77 -28.51
CA ARG A 41 12.32 -14.46 -27.81
C ARG A 41 12.48 -13.25 -26.87
N PHE A 42 13.71 -13.02 -26.40
CA PHE A 42 14.15 -11.84 -25.63
C PHE A 42 13.92 -10.49 -26.33
N LEU A 43 13.89 -10.46 -27.67
CA LEU A 43 13.67 -9.23 -28.45
C LEU A 43 12.21 -9.03 -28.89
N THR A 44 11.34 -10.02 -28.71
CA THR A 44 9.91 -9.96 -29.08
C THR A 44 9.01 -9.61 -27.90
N VAL A 45 9.50 -9.73 -26.66
CA VAL A 45 8.82 -9.27 -25.44
C VAL A 45 9.53 -8.02 -24.93
N THR A 46 9.13 -6.86 -25.43
CA THR A 46 9.68 -5.53 -25.04
C THR A 46 9.66 -5.28 -23.53
N GLY A 47 8.75 -5.92 -22.78
CA GLY A 47 8.67 -5.83 -21.32
C GLY A 47 9.79 -6.56 -20.55
N ALA A 48 10.26 -7.72 -21.03
CA ALA A 48 11.26 -8.53 -20.31
C ALA A 48 12.66 -7.90 -20.33
N ALA A 49 13.04 -7.26 -21.44
CA ALA A 49 14.30 -6.53 -21.56
C ALA A 49 14.34 -5.28 -20.68
N ALA A 50 13.22 -4.55 -20.54
CA ALA A 50 13.11 -3.38 -19.66
C ALA A 50 13.12 -3.77 -18.17
N ALA A 51 12.48 -4.88 -17.81
CA ALA A 51 12.53 -5.45 -16.46
C ALA A 51 13.96 -5.90 -16.09
N LEU A 52 14.68 -6.58 -17.00
CA LEU A 52 16.05 -7.02 -16.76
C LEU A 52 17.07 -5.86 -16.74
N ALA A 53 16.94 -4.86 -17.61
CA ALA A 53 17.80 -3.67 -17.59
C ALA A 53 17.68 -2.89 -16.27
N PHE A 54 16.47 -2.85 -15.70
CA PHE A 54 16.22 -2.30 -14.38
C PHE A 54 16.74 -3.21 -13.26
N ALA A 55 16.49 -4.52 -13.36
CA ALA A 55 16.88 -5.49 -12.33
C ALA A 55 18.40 -5.72 -12.23
N THR A 56 19.16 -5.38 -13.28
CA THR A 56 20.63 -5.51 -13.30
C THR A 56 21.37 -4.21 -12.96
N ASN A 57 20.66 -3.10 -12.70
CA ASN A 57 21.26 -1.77 -12.50
C ASN A 57 22.28 -1.40 -13.60
N LEU A 58 22.17 -2.01 -14.78
CA LEU A 58 22.99 -1.66 -15.92
C LEU A 58 22.59 -0.23 -16.30
N PRO A 59 23.50 0.75 -16.26
CA PRO A 59 23.19 2.08 -16.72
C PRO A 59 22.79 1.93 -18.18
N GLY A 60 21.49 2.05 -18.47
CA GLY A 60 21.05 2.29 -19.83
C GLY A 60 21.78 3.54 -20.28
N GLY A 61 22.81 3.39 -21.10
CA GLY A 61 23.71 4.47 -21.53
C GLY A 61 23.03 5.57 -22.35
N GLY A 62 21.69 5.59 -22.45
CA GLY A 62 20.88 6.66 -23.05
C GLY A 62 20.02 7.45 -22.06
N VAL A 63 20.00 7.10 -20.77
CA VAL A 63 18.97 7.54 -19.80
C VAL A 63 19.20 8.96 -19.26
N ALA A 64 20.39 9.55 -19.46
CA ALA A 64 20.66 10.96 -19.14
C ALA A 64 20.49 11.92 -20.33
N HIS A 65 20.20 11.41 -21.54
CA HIS A 65 20.24 12.17 -22.80
C HIS A 65 18.90 12.23 -23.56
N ALA A 66 17.80 11.73 -22.99
CA ALA A 66 16.48 11.93 -23.58
C ALA A 66 16.21 13.43 -23.79
N ALA A 67 15.67 13.79 -24.96
CA ALA A 67 15.29 15.16 -25.25
C ALA A 67 14.23 15.64 -24.25
N GLU A 68 14.17 16.95 -24.02
CA GLU A 68 13.11 17.55 -23.23
C GLU A 68 11.93 17.90 -24.14
N LEU A 69 10.76 17.38 -23.80
CA LEU A 69 9.54 17.69 -24.50
C LEU A 69 9.16 19.14 -24.21
N ASP A 70 8.95 19.91 -25.26
CA ASP A 70 8.30 21.21 -25.15
C ASP A 70 6.88 21.02 -24.58
N ALA A 71 6.67 21.50 -23.35
CA ALA A 71 5.40 21.35 -22.64
C ALA A 71 4.20 21.97 -23.40
N ALA A 72 4.43 22.89 -24.35
CA ALA A 72 3.38 23.42 -25.23
C ALA A 72 2.81 22.35 -26.18
N LYS A 73 3.54 21.25 -26.44
CA LYS A 73 3.09 20.12 -27.26
C LYS A 73 2.14 19.17 -26.52
N ILE A 74 1.96 19.33 -25.22
CA ILE A 74 0.99 18.55 -24.44
C ILE A 74 -0.39 19.20 -24.60
N THR A 75 -1.15 18.71 -25.59
CA THR A 75 -2.45 19.28 -26.00
C THR A 75 -3.66 18.68 -25.30
N GLU A 76 -3.47 17.58 -24.57
CA GLU A 76 -4.51 16.88 -23.80
C GLU A 76 -4.15 16.92 -22.31
N ASN A 77 -5.16 16.87 -21.42
CA ASN A 77 -4.93 16.96 -19.97
C ASN A 77 -4.01 15.82 -19.48
N PRO A 78 -2.79 16.10 -18.97
CA PRO A 78 -1.88 15.05 -18.54
C PRO A 78 -2.22 14.50 -17.15
N PHE A 79 -3.05 15.17 -16.35
CA PHE A 79 -3.35 14.78 -14.96
C PHE A 79 -4.60 13.89 -14.86
N THR A 80 -4.78 12.95 -15.79
CA THR A 80 -5.94 12.05 -15.86
C THR A 80 -5.99 11.02 -14.73
N LEU A 81 -4.85 10.79 -14.05
CA LEU A 81 -4.71 9.87 -12.90
C LEU A 81 -4.71 10.63 -11.56
N GLY A 82 -5.02 11.92 -11.60
CA GLY A 82 -5.11 12.78 -10.42
C GLY A 82 -3.76 13.06 -9.77
N VAL A 83 -3.84 13.32 -8.47
CA VAL A 83 -2.71 13.63 -7.60
C VAL A 83 -2.86 12.83 -6.32
N ALA A 84 -1.74 12.52 -5.66
CA ALA A 84 -1.75 11.86 -4.36
C ALA A 84 -0.68 12.47 -3.46
N SER A 85 -0.83 12.27 -2.15
CA SER A 85 0.22 12.55 -1.18
C SER A 85 0.36 11.37 -0.23
N GLY A 86 1.50 11.23 0.42
CA GLY A 86 1.73 10.07 1.28
C GLY A 86 2.95 10.17 2.17
N ASP A 87 3.12 9.13 2.97
CA ASP A 87 4.19 8.96 3.95
C ASP A 87 4.50 10.27 4.72
N PRO A 88 3.50 10.85 5.41
CA PRO A 88 3.68 12.09 6.13
C PRO A 88 4.68 11.90 7.27
N LEU A 89 5.61 12.84 7.39
CA LEU A 89 6.59 12.93 8.48
C LEU A 89 6.47 14.31 9.14
N PRO A 90 7.08 14.51 10.32
CA PRO A 90 7.23 15.84 10.89
C PRO A 90 7.92 16.78 9.90
N GLY A 91 7.22 17.83 9.50
CA GLY A 91 7.72 18.85 8.58
C GLY A 91 8.01 18.37 7.15
N SER A 92 7.52 17.20 6.73
CA SER A 92 7.60 16.80 5.32
C SER A 92 6.44 15.90 4.86
N VAL A 93 6.14 15.96 3.58
CA VAL A 93 5.19 15.07 2.90
C VAL A 93 5.74 14.69 1.53
N LEU A 94 5.34 13.53 1.02
CA LEU A 94 5.54 13.20 -0.37
C LEU A 94 4.32 13.64 -1.20
N LEU A 95 4.57 14.26 -2.35
CA LEU A 95 3.58 14.55 -3.37
C LEU A 95 3.82 13.67 -4.59
N TRP A 96 2.73 13.19 -5.20
CA TRP A 96 2.75 12.29 -6.35
C TRP A 96 1.77 12.74 -7.43
N THR A 97 2.17 12.56 -8.69
CA THR A 97 1.28 12.53 -9.85
C THR A 97 1.94 11.73 -10.98
N ARG A 98 1.21 11.45 -12.06
CA ARG A 98 1.76 10.85 -13.28
C ARG A 98 1.15 11.54 -14.49
N LEU A 99 2.01 11.94 -15.43
CA LEU A 99 1.56 12.54 -16.68
C LEU A 99 1.12 11.41 -17.64
N ALA A 100 -0.18 11.32 -17.88
CA ALA A 100 -0.74 10.28 -18.75
C ALA A 100 -1.98 10.81 -19.50
N PRO A 101 -1.84 11.66 -20.53
CA PRO A 101 -2.98 12.11 -21.33
C PRO A 101 -3.86 10.97 -21.86
N LYS A 102 -3.25 9.81 -22.15
CA LYS A 102 -3.93 8.57 -22.57
C LYS A 102 -3.66 7.48 -21.54
N PRO A 103 -4.40 7.42 -20.42
CA PRO A 103 -4.10 6.50 -19.31
C PRO A 103 -4.24 5.02 -19.67
N TYR A 104 -4.93 4.71 -20.77
CA TYR A 104 -5.08 3.35 -21.29
C TYR A 104 -4.08 3.00 -22.40
N ALA A 105 -3.01 3.78 -22.54
CA ALA A 105 -1.86 3.47 -23.38
C ALA A 105 -0.65 3.11 -22.51
N ALA A 106 0.18 2.20 -23.01
CA ALA A 106 1.39 1.70 -22.34
C ALA A 106 2.35 2.81 -21.88
N ASP A 107 2.52 3.82 -22.73
CA ASP A 107 3.38 4.99 -22.57
C ASP A 107 2.64 6.20 -21.98
N GLY A 108 1.38 6.03 -21.56
CA GLY A 108 0.55 7.12 -21.09
C GLY A 108 0.17 8.16 -22.16
N GLY A 109 0.53 7.95 -23.43
CA GLY A 109 0.31 8.90 -24.52
C GLY A 109 1.35 10.04 -24.59
N LEU A 110 2.53 9.87 -23.99
CA LEU A 110 3.64 10.81 -24.11
C LEU A 110 4.84 10.17 -24.83
N PRO A 111 5.62 10.95 -25.61
CA PRO A 111 6.84 10.45 -26.23
C PRO A 111 7.89 10.10 -25.17
N ALA A 112 8.92 9.35 -25.59
CA ALA A 112 10.07 8.99 -24.75
C ALA A 112 11.03 10.18 -24.51
N GLU A 113 10.49 11.29 -24.03
CA GLU A 113 11.15 12.56 -23.75
C GLU A 113 10.88 12.98 -22.30
N ARG A 114 11.81 13.72 -21.69
CA ARG A 114 11.64 14.24 -20.32
C ARG A 114 10.67 15.40 -20.31
N VAL A 115 9.88 15.51 -19.25
CA VAL A 115 8.93 16.63 -19.08
C VAL A 115 9.25 17.38 -17.79
N SER A 116 9.45 18.69 -17.88
CA SER A 116 9.61 19.56 -16.71
C SER A 116 8.25 19.83 -16.05
N VAL A 117 8.15 19.59 -14.74
CA VAL A 117 6.91 19.69 -13.95
C VAL A 117 7.11 20.64 -12.79
N GLU A 118 6.37 21.75 -12.79
CA GLU A 118 6.30 22.66 -11.64
C GLU A 118 5.40 22.03 -10.56
N TRP A 119 5.77 22.21 -9.29
CA TRP A 119 4.94 21.84 -8.14
C TRP A 119 4.86 22.98 -7.15
N GLN A 120 3.74 23.07 -6.45
CA GLN A 120 3.48 24.06 -5.40
C GLN A 120 2.80 23.39 -4.22
N ILE A 121 3.13 23.85 -3.02
CA ILE A 121 2.42 23.54 -1.78
C ILE A 121 2.14 24.85 -1.03
N ALA A 122 0.94 24.99 -0.47
CA ALA A 122 0.40 26.25 0.03
C ALA A 122 -0.43 26.06 1.30
N HIS A 123 -0.60 27.16 2.05
CA HIS A 123 -1.41 27.21 3.26
C HIS A 123 -2.91 27.40 2.99
N ASP A 124 -3.32 27.47 1.72
CA ASP A 124 -4.72 27.63 1.32
C ASP A 124 -4.94 27.03 -0.08
N ALA A 125 -6.15 26.49 -0.30
CA ALA A 125 -6.54 25.82 -1.54
C ALA A 125 -6.53 26.74 -2.77
N ARG A 126 -6.50 28.06 -2.58
CA ARG A 126 -6.44 29.06 -3.67
C ARG A 126 -5.00 29.44 -4.03
N PHE A 127 -4.00 28.84 -3.38
CA PHE A 127 -2.57 29.08 -3.61
C PHE A 127 -2.17 30.55 -3.46
N ARG A 128 -2.83 31.31 -2.57
CA ARG A 128 -2.48 32.71 -2.28
C ARG A 128 -1.24 32.80 -1.39
N ARG A 129 -1.05 31.83 -0.49
CA ARG A 129 0.08 31.74 0.43
C ARG A 129 0.88 30.47 0.17
N ILE A 130 1.79 30.55 -0.79
CA ILE A 130 2.71 29.45 -1.12
C ILE A 130 3.66 29.23 0.06
N ALA A 131 3.72 27.99 0.55
CA ALA A 131 4.68 27.56 1.55
C ALA A 131 6.00 27.16 0.88
N ARG A 132 5.93 26.33 -0.17
CA ARG A 132 7.07 25.93 -1.02
C ARG A 132 6.65 25.72 -2.46
N ARG A 133 7.61 25.79 -3.37
CA ARG A 133 7.44 25.46 -4.79
C ARG A 133 8.77 25.00 -5.37
N GLY A 134 8.70 24.31 -6.49
CA GLY A 134 9.88 23.93 -7.25
C GLY A 134 9.52 23.34 -8.59
N THR A 135 10.53 22.77 -9.23
CA THR A 135 10.40 22.03 -10.49
C THR A 135 11.07 20.68 -10.32
N THR A 136 10.50 19.66 -10.93
CA THR A 136 11.06 18.31 -11.02
C THR A 136 10.91 17.78 -12.44
N THR A 137 11.61 16.71 -12.75
CA THR A 137 11.56 16.11 -14.09
C THR A 137 10.75 14.82 -14.03
N ALA A 138 9.71 14.74 -14.87
CA ALA A 138 9.01 13.49 -15.15
C ALA A 138 9.77 12.74 -16.26
N HIS A 139 10.20 11.54 -15.93
CA HIS A 139 11.11 10.74 -16.73
C HIS A 139 10.34 9.65 -17.50
N PRO A 140 10.55 9.48 -18.82
CA PRO A 140 9.84 8.46 -19.60
C PRO A 140 10.13 7.04 -19.12
N GLU A 141 11.33 6.78 -18.60
CA GLU A 141 11.70 5.50 -18.00
C GLU A 141 10.81 5.14 -16.80
N PHE A 142 10.31 6.13 -16.06
CA PHE A 142 9.37 5.95 -14.94
C PHE A 142 7.93 6.27 -15.34
N ASN A 143 7.62 6.15 -16.64
CA ASN A 143 6.29 6.38 -17.21
C ASN A 143 5.71 7.76 -16.86
N HIS A 144 6.62 8.75 -16.82
CA HIS A 144 6.34 10.13 -16.45
C HIS A 144 5.65 10.29 -15.09
N SER A 145 5.91 9.36 -14.16
CA SER A 145 5.57 9.55 -12.75
C SER A 145 6.46 10.62 -12.12
N VAL A 146 5.89 11.31 -11.14
CA VAL A 146 6.50 12.42 -10.41
C VAL A 146 6.37 12.13 -8.93
N HIS A 147 7.51 12.13 -8.25
CA HIS A 147 7.61 11.98 -6.79
C HIS A 147 8.38 13.18 -6.25
N VAL A 148 7.78 13.95 -5.34
CA VAL A 148 8.38 15.14 -4.74
C VAL A 148 8.33 15.02 -3.22
N GLU A 149 9.48 14.80 -2.59
CA GLU A 149 9.60 14.88 -1.14
C GLU A 149 9.77 16.35 -0.74
N VAL A 150 8.70 16.95 -0.23
CA VAL A 150 8.71 18.34 0.23
C VAL A 150 9.08 18.38 1.70
N ASP A 151 10.21 18.99 2.02
CA ASP A 151 10.74 19.14 3.38
C ASP A 151 10.52 20.54 3.96
N HIS A 152 10.96 20.73 5.21
CA HIS A 152 10.94 22.00 5.94
C HIS A 152 9.57 22.71 5.93
N LEU A 153 8.52 21.93 6.10
CA LEU A 153 7.16 22.40 6.37
C LEU A 153 6.96 22.55 7.88
N GLY A 154 5.89 23.22 8.29
CA GLY A 154 5.44 23.17 9.68
C GLY A 154 4.92 21.77 10.01
N GLU A 155 5.14 21.31 11.24
CA GLU A 155 4.61 20.05 11.74
C GLU A 155 3.09 20.15 12.01
N ASP A 156 2.42 19.00 12.04
CA ASP A 156 0.98 18.85 12.32
C ASP A 156 0.08 19.89 11.63
N ARG A 157 0.23 20.02 10.30
CA ARG A 157 -0.42 21.10 9.55
C ARG A 157 -0.98 20.61 8.24
N VAL A 158 -2.18 21.08 7.94
CA VAL A 158 -2.83 20.91 6.64
C VAL A 158 -2.19 21.84 5.61
N TYR A 159 -1.93 21.29 4.44
CA TYR A 159 -1.44 22.00 3.26
C TYR A 159 -2.24 21.60 2.02
N TYR A 160 -2.17 22.45 1.00
CA TYR A 160 -2.76 22.20 -0.32
C TYR A 160 -1.66 22.18 -1.37
N TYR A 161 -1.72 21.28 -2.35
CA TYR A 161 -0.68 21.12 -3.36
C TYR A 161 -1.24 20.93 -4.76
N ARG A 162 -0.44 21.29 -5.77
CA ARG A 162 -0.77 21.11 -7.19
C ARG A 162 0.50 21.02 -8.03
N PHE A 163 0.33 20.46 -9.22
CA PHE A 163 1.35 20.38 -10.26
C PHE A 163 0.95 21.23 -11.48
N ARG A 164 1.94 21.62 -12.27
CA ARG A 164 1.73 22.34 -13.53
C ARG A 164 2.73 21.89 -14.59
N VAL A 165 2.22 21.69 -15.80
CA VAL A 165 3.01 21.39 -17.00
C VAL A 165 2.41 22.17 -18.16
N GLY A 166 3.20 23.05 -18.78
CA GLY A 166 2.72 23.93 -19.84
C GLY A 166 1.53 24.80 -19.37
N SER A 167 0.39 24.67 -20.07
CA SER A 167 -0.87 25.32 -19.71
C SER A 167 -1.74 24.53 -18.73
N TRP A 168 -1.41 23.26 -18.46
CA TRP A 168 -2.21 22.38 -17.61
C TRP A 168 -1.85 22.55 -16.14
N ILE A 169 -2.88 22.59 -15.30
CA ILE A 169 -2.76 22.58 -13.84
C ILE A 169 -3.51 21.35 -13.34
N SER A 170 -2.88 20.57 -12.45
CA SER A 170 -3.52 19.40 -11.86
C SER A 170 -4.73 19.79 -10.99
N PRO A 171 -5.59 18.82 -10.62
CA PRO A 171 -6.47 19.00 -9.48
C PRO A 171 -5.67 19.43 -8.23
N THR A 172 -6.31 20.20 -7.35
CA THR A 172 -5.72 20.56 -6.06
C THR A 172 -5.88 19.40 -5.09
N GLY A 173 -4.76 18.94 -4.53
CA GLY A 173 -4.77 18.00 -3.42
C GLY A 173 -4.65 18.72 -2.07
N ARG A 174 -5.13 18.07 -1.02
CA ARG A 174 -4.96 18.37 0.40
C ARG A 174 -4.05 17.29 1.01
N THR A 175 -3.19 17.70 1.93
CA THR A 175 -2.29 16.80 2.66
C THR A 175 -2.08 17.32 4.08
N ARG A 176 -1.45 16.51 4.94
CA ARG A 176 -1.09 16.89 6.31
C ARG A 176 0.29 16.35 6.65
N THR A 177 1.15 17.16 7.25
CA THR A 177 2.42 16.68 7.84
C THR A 177 2.14 15.97 9.17
N ALA A 178 2.91 14.93 9.49
CA ALA A 178 2.76 14.27 10.79
C ALA A 178 3.14 15.21 11.96
N PRO A 179 2.61 14.98 13.16
CA PRO A 179 3.02 15.70 14.37
C PRO A 179 4.45 15.40 14.77
N GLY A 180 5.17 16.41 15.28
CA GLY A 180 6.53 16.25 15.80
C GLY A 180 6.62 15.16 16.87
N ARG A 181 7.76 14.44 16.93
CA ARG A 181 7.94 13.24 17.79
C ARG A 181 7.60 13.42 19.28
N GLY A 182 7.69 14.64 19.80
CA GLY A 182 7.36 14.97 21.20
C GLY A 182 5.92 15.40 21.44
N ALA A 183 5.14 15.64 20.38
CA ALA A 183 3.80 16.21 20.46
C ALA A 183 2.83 15.29 21.22
N LYS A 184 1.93 15.91 21.98
CA LYS A 184 0.77 15.27 22.58
C LYS A 184 -0.45 15.73 21.79
N LEU A 185 -1.23 14.77 21.31
CA LEU A 185 -2.44 15.02 20.53
C LEU A 185 -3.66 14.80 21.43
N SER A 186 -4.76 15.51 21.15
CA SER A 186 -6.07 15.17 21.69
C SER A 186 -6.57 13.85 21.12
N ASP A 187 -6.47 13.75 19.80
CA ASP A 187 -6.99 12.70 18.95
C ASP A 187 -6.17 12.58 17.65
N LEU A 188 -6.30 11.44 16.99
CA LEU A 188 -5.79 11.16 15.66
C LEU A 188 -6.81 10.31 14.92
N ARG A 189 -7.28 10.76 13.75
CA ARG A 189 -8.29 10.05 12.97
C ARG A 189 -7.67 9.40 11.75
N ILE A 190 -7.75 8.07 11.69
CA ILE A 190 -7.21 7.29 10.58
C ILE A 190 -8.33 6.53 9.86
N ALA A 191 -8.09 6.15 8.61
CA ALA A 191 -8.94 5.21 7.90
C ALA A 191 -8.13 4.02 7.38
N ALA A 192 -8.74 2.85 7.32
CA ALA A 192 -8.19 1.64 6.72
C ALA A 192 -9.06 1.22 5.51
N VAL A 193 -8.41 0.91 4.39
CA VAL A 193 -9.03 0.44 3.15
C VAL A 193 -8.21 -0.70 2.53
N SER A 194 -8.85 -1.58 1.77
CA SER A 194 -8.19 -2.62 0.97
C SER A 194 -9.10 -3.12 -0.15
N CYS A 195 -8.57 -3.98 -1.02
CA CYS A 195 -9.35 -4.85 -1.91
C CYS A 195 -10.36 -4.09 -2.78
N GLN A 196 -9.85 -3.43 -3.81
CA GLN A 196 -10.63 -2.58 -4.71
C GLN A 196 -10.76 -3.16 -6.12
N ALA A 197 -11.11 -4.45 -6.26
CA ALA A 197 -11.26 -5.08 -7.58
C ALA A 197 -12.16 -4.27 -8.52
N TYR A 198 -11.55 -3.70 -9.57
CA TYR A 198 -12.22 -2.76 -10.47
C TYR A 198 -13.41 -3.39 -11.20
N HIS A 199 -13.25 -4.67 -11.56
CA HIS A 199 -14.26 -5.43 -12.30
C HIS A 199 -15.43 -5.89 -11.43
N ASP A 200 -15.39 -5.73 -10.12
CA ASP A 200 -16.47 -6.15 -9.21
C ASP A 200 -17.51 -5.06 -8.93
N GLY A 201 -17.16 -3.77 -9.07
CA GLY A 201 -18.12 -2.70 -8.94
C GLY A 201 -17.51 -1.30 -8.83
N TYR A 202 -18.37 -0.33 -8.56
CA TYR A 202 -18.05 1.08 -8.41
C TYR A 202 -17.51 1.39 -7.01
N TRP A 203 -16.62 2.36 -6.91
CA TRP A 203 -15.93 2.66 -5.65
C TRP A 203 -16.59 3.78 -4.85
N THR A 204 -17.92 3.68 -4.69
CA THR A 204 -18.73 4.65 -3.95
C THR A 204 -18.21 4.88 -2.52
N ALA A 205 -17.57 3.86 -1.92
CA ALA A 205 -16.90 3.98 -0.63
C ALA A 205 -15.83 5.08 -0.61
N TYR A 206 -15.02 5.23 -1.66
CA TYR A 206 -14.02 6.29 -1.75
C TYR A 206 -14.62 7.69 -1.86
N LYS A 207 -15.78 7.82 -2.52
CA LYS A 207 -16.50 9.09 -2.56
C LYS A 207 -16.84 9.58 -1.14
N HIS A 208 -17.36 8.69 -0.30
CA HIS A 208 -17.68 9.02 1.10
C HIS A 208 -16.41 9.28 1.91
N LEU A 209 -15.36 8.46 1.75
CA LEU A 209 -14.09 8.67 2.45
C LEU A 209 -13.44 10.02 2.10
N ALA A 210 -13.57 10.49 0.86
CA ALA A 210 -13.05 11.79 0.43
C ALA A 210 -13.74 12.97 1.15
N GLU A 211 -14.95 12.77 1.66
CA GLU A 211 -15.74 13.77 2.40
C GLU A 211 -15.50 13.71 3.92
N GLU A 212 -14.83 12.66 4.42
CA GLU A 212 -14.47 12.54 5.84
C GLU A 212 -13.26 13.38 6.24
N ASP A 213 -13.22 13.84 7.49
CA ASP A 213 -12.04 14.51 8.05
C ASP A 213 -11.09 13.48 8.66
N ILE A 214 -10.17 12.99 7.82
CA ILE A 214 -9.17 11.96 8.15
C ILE A 214 -7.77 12.59 8.09
N ASP A 215 -6.92 12.23 9.04
CA ASP A 215 -5.54 12.69 9.10
C ASP A 215 -4.61 11.88 8.20
N VAL A 216 -4.84 10.56 8.11
CA VAL A 216 -4.09 9.65 7.23
C VAL A 216 -4.92 8.40 6.89
N VAL A 217 -4.83 7.95 5.64
CA VAL A 217 -5.47 6.72 5.16
C VAL A 217 -4.40 5.62 5.00
N PHE A 218 -4.68 4.43 5.49
CA PHE A 218 -3.86 3.23 5.26
C PHE A 218 -4.52 2.35 4.20
N HIS A 219 -3.82 2.11 3.09
CA HIS A 219 -4.22 1.11 2.11
C HIS A 219 -3.46 -0.18 2.38
N LEU A 220 -4.18 -1.25 2.72
CA LEU A 220 -3.61 -2.45 3.32
C LEU A 220 -3.28 -3.56 2.31
N GLY A 221 -3.61 -3.35 1.04
CA GLY A 221 -3.27 -4.24 -0.06
C GLY A 221 -4.41 -4.43 -1.03
N ASP A 222 -4.17 -5.15 -2.12
CA ASP A 222 -5.10 -5.34 -3.23
C ASP A 222 -5.60 -4.01 -3.83
N TYR A 223 -4.68 -3.06 -3.97
CA TYR A 223 -4.90 -1.80 -4.67
C TYR A 223 -5.23 -2.07 -6.14
N LEU A 224 -4.66 -3.12 -6.72
CA LEU A 224 -5.08 -3.65 -8.01
C LEU A 224 -5.24 -5.16 -7.93
N TYR A 225 -5.95 -5.69 -8.92
CA TYR A 225 -5.98 -7.11 -9.27
C TYR A 225 -5.33 -7.30 -10.63
N GLU A 226 -4.63 -8.41 -10.82
CA GLU A 226 -3.93 -8.85 -12.02
C GLU A 226 -4.88 -9.42 -13.10
N TYR A 227 -6.05 -9.93 -12.70
CA TYR A 227 -6.95 -10.70 -13.57
C TYR A 227 -7.46 -9.96 -14.79
N ALA A 228 -7.95 -10.68 -15.80
CA ALA A 228 -8.58 -10.06 -16.98
C ALA A 228 -9.76 -9.15 -16.59
N VAL A 229 -9.85 -7.97 -17.22
CA VAL A 229 -11.02 -7.10 -17.18
C VAL A 229 -11.63 -7.04 -18.57
N THR A 230 -12.91 -7.39 -18.68
CA THR A 230 -13.62 -7.44 -19.96
C THR A 230 -13.74 -6.04 -20.59
N ALA A 231 -14.02 -6.01 -21.89
CA ALA A 231 -14.26 -4.76 -22.64
C ALA A 231 -15.34 -3.85 -22.01
N ALA A 232 -16.31 -4.43 -21.28
CA ALA A 232 -17.36 -3.72 -20.57
C ALA A 232 -17.01 -3.33 -19.12
N GLY A 233 -15.75 -3.47 -18.70
CA GLY A 233 -15.31 -3.14 -17.33
C GLY A 233 -15.80 -4.12 -16.26
N GLY A 234 -16.07 -5.38 -16.62
CA GLY A 234 -16.63 -6.37 -15.68
C GLY A 234 -18.06 -6.06 -15.26
N ASN A 235 -18.35 -6.16 -13.97
CA ASN A 235 -19.67 -5.90 -13.39
C ASN A 235 -20.06 -4.41 -13.39
N ARG A 236 -19.14 -3.49 -13.72
CA ARG A 236 -19.48 -2.09 -13.98
C ARG A 236 -20.34 -1.92 -15.24
N ASN A 237 -20.27 -2.89 -16.16
CA ASN A 237 -21.09 -3.02 -17.37
C ASN A 237 -21.22 -1.71 -18.18
N TYR A 238 -20.07 -1.18 -18.60
CA TYR A 238 -19.97 0.05 -19.35
C TYR A 238 -20.82 0.03 -20.63
N THR A 239 -21.61 1.08 -20.80
CA THR A 239 -22.43 1.35 -22.00
C THR A 239 -21.94 2.58 -22.76
N ASP A 240 -21.09 3.40 -22.13
CA ASP A 240 -20.55 4.66 -22.64
C ASP A 240 -19.12 4.53 -23.19
N ARG A 241 -18.43 3.41 -22.89
CA ARG A 241 -17.03 3.19 -23.27
C ARG A 241 -16.71 1.71 -23.45
N VAL A 242 -15.59 1.46 -24.13
CA VAL A 242 -15.03 0.12 -24.35
C VAL A 242 -13.58 0.13 -23.90
N LEU A 243 -13.21 -0.81 -23.03
CA LEU A 243 -11.81 -1.00 -22.65
C LEU A 243 -11.03 -1.68 -23.80
N PRO A 244 -9.80 -1.22 -24.07
CA PRO A 244 -8.88 -1.90 -24.99
C PRO A 244 -8.78 -3.41 -24.73
N ALA A 245 -8.68 -4.20 -25.79
CA ALA A 245 -8.59 -5.67 -25.70
C ALA A 245 -7.41 -6.15 -24.83
N HIS A 246 -6.38 -5.32 -24.67
CA HIS A 246 -5.25 -5.56 -23.78
C HIS A 246 -5.65 -5.83 -22.33
N TYR A 247 -6.76 -5.25 -21.83
CA TYR A 247 -7.22 -5.51 -20.46
C TYR A 247 -7.82 -6.90 -20.27
N ASN A 248 -8.24 -7.57 -21.35
CA ASN A 248 -8.89 -8.87 -21.31
C ASN A 248 -7.87 -10.03 -21.22
N ARG A 249 -6.85 -9.86 -20.38
CA ARG A 249 -5.84 -10.87 -20.03
C ARG A 249 -5.24 -10.53 -18.66
N GLU A 250 -4.55 -11.51 -18.10
CA GLU A 250 -3.79 -11.35 -16.86
C GLU A 250 -2.58 -10.41 -17.03
N THR A 251 -2.24 -9.64 -16.00
CA THR A 251 -1.09 -8.72 -16.02
C THR A 251 0.20 -9.45 -15.69
N VAL A 252 1.18 -9.41 -16.60
CA VAL A 252 2.48 -10.10 -16.41
C VAL A 252 3.67 -9.16 -16.63
N THR A 253 3.60 -8.30 -17.64
CA THR A 253 4.69 -7.41 -18.02
C THR A 253 4.56 -6.03 -17.37
N LEU A 254 5.66 -5.27 -17.33
CA LEU A 254 5.65 -3.90 -16.81
C LEU A 254 4.62 -3.00 -17.53
N GLU A 255 4.43 -3.20 -18.84
CA GLU A 255 3.40 -2.53 -19.61
C GLU A 255 1.99 -2.87 -19.12
N ASP A 256 1.71 -4.17 -18.90
CA ASP A 256 0.42 -4.62 -18.40
C ASP A 256 0.11 -3.98 -17.04
N TYR A 257 1.07 -3.98 -16.10
CA TYR A 257 0.89 -3.36 -14.79
C TYR A 257 0.71 -1.84 -14.89
N ARG A 258 1.47 -1.15 -15.74
CA ARG A 258 1.32 0.31 -15.95
C ARG A 258 -0.04 0.69 -16.50
N MET A 259 -0.56 -0.10 -17.44
CA MET A 259 -1.91 0.07 -17.97
C MET A 259 -2.96 -0.28 -16.92
N ARG A 260 -2.73 -1.33 -16.12
CA ARG A 260 -3.60 -1.70 -15.00
C ARG A 260 -3.73 -0.58 -13.97
N TYR A 261 -2.62 0.04 -13.56
CA TYR A 261 -2.66 1.22 -12.72
C TYR A 261 -3.34 2.41 -13.40
N GLY A 262 -3.16 2.58 -14.71
CA GLY A 262 -3.88 3.59 -15.49
C GLY A 262 -5.40 3.39 -15.42
N LEU A 263 -5.87 2.14 -15.52
CA LEU A 263 -7.28 1.79 -15.34
C LEU A 263 -7.78 2.13 -13.92
N TYR A 264 -7.11 1.63 -12.90
CA TYR A 264 -7.54 1.81 -11.51
C TYR A 264 -7.49 3.28 -11.09
N LYS A 265 -6.38 3.98 -11.35
CA LYS A 265 -6.20 5.38 -10.92
C LYS A 265 -6.99 6.40 -11.76
N SER A 266 -7.67 5.97 -12.81
CA SER A 266 -8.60 6.82 -13.58
C SER A 266 -10.01 6.88 -12.99
N ASP A 267 -10.29 6.11 -11.93
CA ASP A 267 -11.58 6.17 -11.24
C ASP A 267 -11.72 7.49 -10.47
N PRO A 268 -12.82 8.25 -10.69
CA PRO A 268 -12.99 9.58 -10.10
C PRO A 268 -13.11 9.55 -8.57
N ASP A 269 -13.69 8.50 -7.99
CA ASP A 269 -13.88 8.42 -6.54
C ASP A 269 -12.53 8.13 -5.85
N LEU A 270 -11.70 7.25 -6.43
CA LEU A 270 -10.33 7.03 -5.96
C LEU A 270 -9.44 8.28 -6.11
N MET A 271 -9.55 8.99 -7.23
CA MET A 271 -8.84 10.27 -7.43
C MET A 271 -9.25 11.30 -6.36
N ALA A 272 -10.53 11.36 -6.01
CA ALA A 272 -11.03 12.26 -4.96
C ALA A 272 -10.44 11.90 -3.58
N ALA A 273 -10.42 10.62 -3.23
CA ALA A 273 -9.85 10.16 -1.95
C ALA A 273 -8.35 10.48 -1.83
N HIS A 274 -7.54 10.19 -2.87
CA HIS A 274 -6.11 10.55 -2.90
C HIS A 274 -5.85 12.06 -2.86
N ALA A 275 -6.74 12.84 -3.47
CA ALA A 275 -6.65 14.30 -3.41
C ALA A 275 -7.08 14.85 -2.03
N ALA A 276 -7.89 14.14 -1.24
CA ALA A 276 -8.37 14.62 0.05
C ALA A 276 -7.37 14.38 1.20
N HIS A 277 -6.65 13.26 1.16
CA HIS A 277 -5.90 12.72 2.30
C HIS A 277 -4.48 12.25 1.93
N PRO A 278 -3.51 12.27 2.86
CA PRO A 278 -2.27 11.53 2.69
C PRO A 278 -2.52 10.03 2.86
N PHE A 279 -1.98 9.22 1.95
CA PHE A 279 -2.06 7.76 1.98
C PHE A 279 -0.73 7.15 2.44
N VAL A 280 -0.81 6.15 3.31
CA VAL A 280 0.30 5.26 3.67
C VAL A 280 -0.06 3.89 3.13
N VAL A 281 0.63 3.49 2.06
CA VAL A 281 0.29 2.27 1.33
C VAL A 281 1.25 1.13 1.67
N THR A 282 0.69 -0.08 1.73
CA THR A 282 1.39 -1.35 1.57
C THR A 282 0.66 -2.18 0.51
N TRP A 283 1.29 -3.21 -0.03
CA TRP A 283 0.65 -4.16 -0.97
C TRP A 283 0.13 -5.39 -0.23
N ASP A 284 -0.63 -6.21 -0.95
CA ASP A 284 -0.80 -7.61 -0.64
C ASP A 284 -0.36 -8.48 -1.84
N ASP A 285 -1.07 -9.56 -2.15
CA ASP A 285 -0.73 -10.49 -3.22
C ASP A 285 -1.09 -9.95 -4.61
N HIS A 286 -2.29 -9.40 -4.77
CA HIS A 286 -2.83 -9.07 -6.09
C HIS A 286 -2.10 -7.92 -6.81
N GLU A 287 -1.31 -7.12 -6.10
CA GLU A 287 -0.35 -6.21 -6.75
C GLU A 287 0.65 -6.93 -7.66
N THR A 288 0.86 -8.25 -7.47
CA THR A 288 1.67 -9.12 -8.32
C THR A 288 0.83 -10.26 -8.92
N GLU A 289 0.42 -11.21 -8.10
CA GLU A 289 -0.31 -12.42 -8.47
C GLU A 289 -0.92 -13.01 -7.20
N ASN A 290 -2.16 -13.48 -7.30
CA ASN A 290 -2.90 -14.11 -6.21
C ASN A 290 -2.02 -15.08 -5.42
N ASN A 291 -2.10 -14.99 -4.09
CA ASN A 291 -1.47 -15.87 -3.12
C ASN A 291 0.06 -16.06 -3.23
N TYR A 292 0.82 -15.22 -3.93
CA TYR A 292 2.29 -15.42 -4.05
C TYR A 292 3.02 -15.42 -2.69
N ALA A 293 4.10 -16.19 -2.56
CA ALA A 293 4.85 -16.32 -1.32
C ALA A 293 6.36 -16.20 -1.53
N GLY A 294 6.92 -15.05 -1.14
CA GLY A 294 8.32 -14.77 -1.41
C GLY A 294 8.57 -14.77 -2.91
N ASP A 295 9.35 -15.73 -3.39
CA ASP A 295 9.66 -15.98 -4.79
C ASP A 295 8.87 -17.14 -5.43
N GLU A 296 7.88 -17.68 -4.72
CA GLU A 296 6.99 -18.74 -5.23
C GLU A 296 5.65 -18.16 -5.73
N PRO A 297 5.26 -18.44 -6.99
CA PRO A 297 3.91 -18.12 -7.51
C PRO A 297 2.85 -19.11 -6.96
N GLU A 298 1.56 -18.79 -7.14
CA GLU A 298 0.48 -19.74 -6.79
C GLU A 298 0.39 -20.96 -7.72
N ASN A 299 0.98 -20.85 -8.91
CA ASN A 299 0.87 -21.81 -9.99
C ASN A 299 2.24 -22.47 -10.27
N ASN A 300 2.31 -23.32 -11.31
CA ASN A 300 3.53 -24.04 -11.64
C ASN A 300 4.50 -23.23 -12.55
N VAL A 301 4.44 -21.90 -12.53
CA VAL A 301 5.39 -21.05 -13.26
C VAL A 301 6.77 -21.16 -12.59
N PRO A 302 7.87 -21.27 -13.37
CA PRO A 302 9.21 -21.30 -12.79
C PRO A 302 9.49 -20.05 -11.93
N PRO A 303 10.08 -20.19 -10.72
CA PRO A 303 10.37 -19.06 -9.83
C PRO A 303 11.15 -17.93 -10.51
N GLU A 304 12.08 -18.24 -11.42
CA GLU A 304 12.85 -17.24 -12.15
C GLU A 304 12.01 -16.40 -13.13
N GLU A 305 10.92 -16.96 -13.67
CA GLU A 305 9.95 -16.23 -14.50
C GLU A 305 9.02 -15.39 -13.62
N PHE A 306 8.57 -15.94 -12.49
CA PHE A 306 7.79 -15.20 -11.50
C PHE A 306 8.56 -13.99 -10.95
N LEU A 307 9.86 -14.11 -10.68
CA LEU A 307 10.69 -12.99 -10.24
C LEU A 307 10.78 -11.86 -11.29
N LEU A 308 10.66 -12.15 -12.59
CA LEU A 308 10.55 -11.09 -13.60
C LEU A 308 9.20 -10.37 -13.52
N ARG A 309 8.11 -11.11 -13.28
CA ARG A 309 6.77 -10.56 -13.03
C ARG A 309 6.75 -9.69 -11.76
N ARG A 310 7.32 -10.18 -10.65
CA ARG A 310 7.45 -9.43 -9.39
C ARG A 310 8.26 -8.14 -9.56
N ALA A 311 9.36 -8.18 -10.32
CA ALA A 311 10.13 -6.96 -10.64
C ALA A 311 9.31 -5.94 -11.46
N ALA A 312 8.49 -6.40 -12.40
CA ALA A 312 7.58 -5.55 -13.17
C ALA A 312 6.48 -4.95 -12.29
N ALA A 313 5.85 -5.78 -11.45
CA ALA A 313 4.82 -5.40 -10.50
C ALA A 313 5.30 -4.33 -9.51
N TYR A 314 6.42 -4.57 -8.83
CA TYR A 314 6.97 -3.66 -7.82
C TYR A 314 7.40 -2.32 -8.42
N ARG A 315 7.97 -2.34 -9.64
CA ARG A 315 8.27 -1.11 -10.37
C ARG A 315 7.01 -0.31 -10.68
N ALA A 316 5.98 -0.96 -11.22
CA ALA A 316 4.72 -0.29 -11.51
C ALA A 316 4.02 0.22 -10.23
N TYR A 317 4.11 -0.52 -9.12
CA TYR A 317 3.63 -0.10 -7.80
C TYR A 317 4.30 1.22 -7.38
N TRP A 318 5.63 1.27 -7.36
CA TRP A 318 6.37 2.49 -7.01
C TRP A 318 6.04 3.67 -7.93
N GLU A 319 5.95 3.44 -9.25
CA GLU A 319 5.59 4.48 -10.23
C GLU A 319 4.20 5.08 -9.98
N ASN A 320 3.27 4.33 -9.38
CA ASN A 320 1.86 4.71 -9.26
C ASN A 320 1.38 4.94 -7.81
N GLN A 321 2.29 4.88 -6.83
CA GLN A 321 1.99 5.10 -5.42
C GLN A 321 2.81 6.25 -4.81
N PRO A 322 2.27 6.97 -3.81
CA PRO A 322 3.00 8.00 -3.10
C PRO A 322 3.98 7.37 -2.10
N LEU A 323 5.10 6.84 -2.61
CA LEU A 323 6.20 6.26 -1.82
C LEU A 323 7.49 7.08 -1.91
N ARG A 324 8.22 7.14 -0.80
CA ARG A 324 9.50 7.85 -0.71
C ARG A 324 10.62 7.10 -1.41
N ARG A 325 11.75 7.78 -1.62
CA ARG A 325 12.91 7.21 -2.32
C ARG A 325 13.43 5.88 -1.74
N PRO A 326 13.48 5.64 -0.42
CA PRO A 326 13.93 4.35 0.12
C PRO A 326 13.07 3.15 -0.30
N GLN A 327 11.85 3.39 -0.78
CA GLN A 327 10.93 2.38 -1.31
C GLN A 327 11.09 2.18 -2.82
N GLN A 328 12.10 2.79 -3.47
CA GLN A 328 12.36 2.53 -4.89
C GLN A 328 12.87 1.09 -5.07
N PRO A 329 12.26 0.28 -5.96
CA PRO A 329 12.62 -1.12 -6.14
C PRO A 329 13.98 -1.31 -6.81
N ALA A 330 14.65 -2.42 -6.48
CA ALA A 330 15.82 -2.93 -7.15
C ALA A 330 15.52 -4.32 -7.72
N GLY A 331 15.10 -4.38 -8.99
CA GLY A 331 14.60 -5.62 -9.58
C GLY A 331 13.37 -6.14 -8.84
N PRO A 332 13.33 -7.42 -8.40
CA PRO A 332 12.21 -8.00 -7.67
C PRO A 332 12.24 -7.72 -6.17
N ASP A 333 13.16 -6.88 -5.66
CA ASP A 333 13.26 -6.55 -4.23
C ASP A 333 12.90 -5.10 -3.96
N MET A 334 12.10 -4.84 -2.92
CA MET A 334 11.72 -3.47 -2.53
C MET A 334 11.47 -3.37 -1.03
N GLN A 335 12.07 -2.38 -0.37
CA GLN A 335 11.93 -2.17 1.07
C GLN A 335 10.63 -1.40 1.38
N LEU A 336 9.50 -2.11 1.42
CA LEU A 336 8.19 -1.50 1.64
C LEU A 336 7.82 -1.31 3.12
N TYR A 337 8.11 -2.29 3.98
CA TYR A 337 7.85 -2.17 5.43
C TYR A 337 8.61 -0.98 6.01
N ARG A 338 7.96 -0.20 6.87
CA ARG A 338 8.49 1.05 7.43
C ARG A 338 7.72 1.51 8.65
N ARG A 339 8.30 2.44 9.43
CA ARG A 339 7.74 2.97 10.66
C ARG A 339 7.44 4.45 10.55
N LEU A 340 6.25 4.86 10.98
CA LEU A 340 5.84 6.26 11.12
C LEU A 340 5.51 6.56 12.57
N HIS A 341 5.77 7.79 13.01
CA HIS A 341 5.45 8.27 14.35
C HIS A 341 4.55 9.51 14.26
N PHE A 342 3.45 9.48 15.01
CA PHE A 342 2.53 10.60 15.15
C PHE A 342 2.59 11.07 16.59
N GLY A 343 3.55 11.96 16.87
CA GLY A 343 3.88 12.39 18.22
C GLY A 343 4.23 11.23 19.16
N ARG A 344 3.83 11.38 20.43
CA ARG A 344 3.81 10.30 21.42
C ARG A 344 2.51 9.50 21.39
N HIS A 345 1.63 9.78 20.43
CA HIS A 345 0.29 9.24 20.39
C HIS A 345 0.27 7.86 19.76
N ALA A 346 0.81 7.73 18.54
CA ALA A 346 0.84 6.47 17.82
C ALA A 346 2.19 6.22 17.14
N GLN A 347 2.63 4.97 17.20
CA GLN A 347 3.62 4.38 16.31
C GLN A 347 2.89 3.46 15.34
N PHE A 348 3.13 3.65 14.04
CA PHE A 348 2.63 2.78 13.00
C PHE A 348 3.79 1.96 12.44
N ASP A 349 3.67 0.63 12.54
CA ASP A 349 4.61 -0.35 12.02
C ASP A 349 3.99 -1.02 10.79
N ILE A 350 4.18 -0.42 9.62
CA ILE A 350 3.60 -0.90 8.36
C ILE A 350 4.37 -2.12 7.90
N LEU A 351 3.68 -3.27 7.77
CA LEU A 351 4.29 -4.53 7.37
C LEU A 351 4.16 -4.81 5.88
N ASP A 352 5.09 -5.62 5.40
CA ASP A 352 5.02 -6.43 4.18
C ASP A 352 4.96 -7.90 4.59
N THR A 353 3.90 -8.59 4.22
CA THR A 353 3.66 -10.00 4.57
C THR A 353 3.75 -10.94 3.38
N ARG A 354 4.20 -10.46 2.22
CA ARG A 354 4.26 -11.27 0.99
C ARG A 354 5.68 -11.47 0.48
N GLN A 355 6.53 -10.45 0.47
CA GLN A 355 7.88 -10.55 -0.13
C GLN A 355 8.84 -11.50 0.62
N TYR A 356 8.58 -11.77 1.90
CA TYR A 356 9.51 -12.48 2.78
C TYR A 356 8.94 -13.75 3.42
N ARG A 357 7.69 -14.09 3.12
CA ARG A 357 7.03 -15.25 3.72
C ARG A 357 7.52 -16.56 3.11
N THR A 358 7.48 -17.63 3.90
CA THR A 358 7.54 -19.01 3.38
C THR A 358 6.23 -19.36 2.66
N ASN A 359 6.24 -20.30 1.72
CA ASN A 359 5.02 -20.77 1.05
C ASN A 359 3.98 -21.33 2.04
N GLN A 360 2.69 -21.20 1.70
CA GLN A 360 1.53 -21.66 2.46
C GLN A 360 1.58 -23.18 2.64
N ALA A 361 1.31 -23.65 3.86
CA ALA A 361 1.37 -25.06 4.17
C ALA A 361 0.22 -25.84 3.49
N TYR A 362 0.45 -27.13 3.24
CA TYR A 362 -0.56 -28.08 2.77
C TYR A 362 -1.25 -27.69 1.45
N GLY A 363 -0.54 -26.95 0.58
CA GLY A 363 -1.06 -26.47 -0.69
C GLY A 363 -2.19 -25.46 -0.53
N ASP A 364 -2.08 -24.61 0.49
CA ASP A 364 -2.94 -23.45 0.76
C ASP A 364 -4.44 -23.77 1.05
N GLY A 365 -5.23 -22.72 1.24
CA GLY A 365 -6.66 -22.76 1.51
C GLY A 365 -7.00 -23.03 2.97
N TRP A 366 -8.23 -23.50 3.20
CA TRP A 366 -8.72 -23.84 4.54
C TRP A 366 -8.32 -25.27 4.90
N ARG A 367 -7.28 -25.42 5.74
CA ARG A 367 -6.69 -26.71 6.11
C ARG A 367 -6.69 -26.92 7.62
N THR A 368 -6.65 -28.19 8.03
CA THR A 368 -6.42 -28.54 9.43
C THR A 368 -4.96 -28.26 9.76
N PRO A 369 -4.64 -27.52 10.85
CA PRO A 369 -3.26 -27.35 11.30
C PRO A 369 -2.55 -28.67 11.59
N GLY A 370 -1.23 -28.69 11.45
CA GLY A 370 -0.39 -29.84 11.75
C GLY A 370 1.10 -29.53 11.59
N PRO A 371 1.98 -30.56 11.53
CA PRO A 371 3.44 -30.38 11.56
C PRO A 371 4.04 -29.38 10.56
N GLU A 372 3.44 -29.20 9.38
CA GLU A 372 3.92 -28.27 8.35
C GLU A 372 3.49 -26.83 8.68
N SER A 373 2.24 -26.62 9.09
CA SER A 373 1.78 -25.28 9.52
C SER A 373 2.43 -24.83 10.83
N ASP A 374 2.74 -25.79 11.69
CA ASP A 374 3.26 -25.59 13.04
C ASP A 374 4.80 -25.56 13.10
N ASP A 375 5.47 -25.73 11.96
CA ASP A 375 6.93 -25.70 11.87
C ASP A 375 7.46 -24.35 12.41
N PRO A 376 8.31 -24.36 13.46
CA PRO A 376 8.85 -23.14 14.05
C PRO A 376 9.69 -22.29 13.09
N ALA A 377 10.22 -22.88 12.01
CA ALA A 377 11.02 -22.17 11.02
C ALA A 377 10.18 -21.35 10.03
N ARG A 378 8.87 -21.63 9.90
CA ARG A 378 8.01 -20.86 8.98
C ARG A 378 7.81 -19.43 9.47
N THR A 379 7.70 -18.53 8.51
CA THR A 379 7.65 -17.09 8.78
C THR A 379 6.81 -16.37 7.76
N LEU A 380 6.12 -15.34 8.23
CA LEU A 380 5.25 -14.49 7.43
C LEU A 380 5.96 -13.15 7.10
N THR A 381 6.81 -12.68 8.00
CA THR A 381 7.58 -11.42 7.86
C THR A 381 9.03 -11.62 7.42
N GLY A 382 9.56 -12.84 7.52
CA GLY A 382 11.01 -13.05 7.47
C GLY A 382 11.72 -12.55 8.74
N GLU A 383 12.96 -12.99 8.94
CA GLU A 383 13.72 -12.74 10.16
C GLU A 383 14.05 -11.25 10.37
N SER A 384 14.48 -10.55 9.32
CA SER A 384 14.92 -9.14 9.41
C SER A 384 13.78 -8.20 9.82
N GLN A 385 12.60 -8.39 9.23
CA GLN A 385 11.43 -7.56 9.54
C GLN A 385 10.85 -7.91 10.91
N GLU A 386 10.83 -9.20 11.31
CA GLU A 386 10.40 -9.60 12.66
C GLU A 386 11.28 -8.94 13.73
N ARG A 387 12.60 -8.97 13.54
CA ARG A 387 13.54 -8.31 14.45
C ARG A 387 13.35 -6.78 14.48
N TRP A 388 13.22 -6.15 13.32
CA TRP A 388 12.97 -4.71 13.19
C TRP A 388 11.68 -4.28 13.90
N LEU A 389 10.64 -5.11 13.85
CA LEU A 389 9.36 -4.87 14.50
C LEU A 389 9.54 -4.89 16.02
N ILE A 390 10.11 -5.97 16.56
CA ILE A 390 10.28 -6.17 18.00
C ILE A 390 11.24 -5.13 18.60
N ASP A 391 12.39 -4.86 17.95
CA ASP A 391 13.33 -3.85 18.42
C ASP A 391 12.72 -2.44 18.38
N GLY A 392 11.80 -2.21 17.46
CA GLY A 392 11.00 -1.01 17.41
C GLY A 392 10.07 -0.82 18.59
N TRP A 393 9.38 -1.88 19.00
CA TRP A 393 8.50 -1.86 20.15
C TRP A 393 9.26 -1.66 21.46
N ARG A 394 10.43 -2.30 21.61
CA ARG A 394 11.33 -2.07 22.76
C ARG A 394 11.77 -0.61 22.88
N ALA A 395 11.88 0.10 21.76
CA ALA A 395 12.23 1.52 21.71
C ALA A 395 11.01 2.46 21.74
N SER A 396 9.79 1.93 21.61
CA SER A 396 8.59 2.74 21.46
C SER A 396 8.25 3.47 22.76
N ARG A 397 7.83 4.72 22.60
CA ARG A 397 7.21 5.54 23.67
C ARG A 397 5.83 6.04 23.25
N ALA A 398 5.28 5.46 22.19
CA ALA A 398 3.95 5.78 21.73
C ALA A 398 2.92 5.17 22.67
N ARG A 399 1.80 5.86 22.86
CA ARG A 399 0.66 5.30 23.57
C ARG A 399 0.10 4.09 22.83
N TRP A 400 -0.19 4.25 21.54
CA TRP A 400 -0.70 3.19 20.67
C TRP A 400 0.41 2.65 19.79
N ASN A 401 0.56 1.32 19.72
CA ASN A 401 1.41 0.66 18.74
C ASN A 401 0.51 -0.11 17.78
N ILE A 402 0.47 0.37 16.55
CA ILE A 402 -0.49 -0.04 15.53
C ILE A 402 0.27 -0.69 14.38
N VAL A 403 -0.22 -1.83 13.92
CA VAL A 403 0.38 -2.61 12.83
C VAL A 403 -0.58 -2.65 11.64
N PRO A 404 -0.47 -1.71 10.69
CA PRO A 404 -1.11 -1.82 9.39
C PRO A 404 -0.46 -2.96 8.58
N GLN A 405 -1.25 -3.97 8.24
CA GLN A 405 -0.80 -5.17 7.52
C GLN A 405 -1.96 -5.81 6.74
N GLN A 406 -1.67 -6.92 6.07
CA GLN A 406 -2.48 -7.46 4.99
C GLN A 406 -3.53 -8.47 5.48
N VAL A 407 -3.08 -9.57 6.09
CA VAL A 407 -3.87 -10.80 6.30
C VAL A 407 -4.24 -11.01 7.76
N VAL A 408 -5.39 -11.63 8.06
CA VAL A 408 -5.92 -11.70 9.44
C VAL A 408 -4.95 -12.31 10.46
N PHE A 409 -4.72 -11.57 11.55
CA PHE A 409 -3.79 -11.88 12.64
C PHE A 409 -4.42 -12.80 13.70
N ALA A 410 -5.62 -12.48 14.17
CA ALA A 410 -6.34 -13.27 15.16
C ALA A 410 -6.78 -14.61 14.58
N ARG A 411 -6.96 -15.61 15.45
CA ARG A 411 -7.41 -16.95 15.05
C ARG A 411 -8.79 -16.89 14.38
N ARG A 412 -8.97 -17.58 13.26
CA ARG A 412 -10.27 -17.77 12.61
C ARG A 412 -10.49 -19.23 12.26
N ASN A 413 -11.31 -19.87 13.08
CA ASN A 413 -11.74 -21.24 12.88
C ASN A 413 -12.90 -21.26 11.87
N HIS A 414 -12.69 -21.88 10.71
CA HIS A 414 -13.75 -22.07 9.73
C HIS A 414 -14.62 -23.28 10.12
N PRO A 415 -15.96 -23.17 10.02
CA PRO A 415 -16.88 -24.28 10.24
C PRO A 415 -16.76 -25.30 9.10
N THR A 416 -15.98 -26.36 9.31
CA THR A 416 -16.03 -27.59 8.48
C THR A 416 -16.57 -28.77 9.30
N ALA A 417 -17.29 -29.69 8.67
CA ALA A 417 -17.83 -30.86 9.36
C ALA A 417 -16.70 -31.74 9.93
N GLY A 418 -16.72 -31.98 11.24
CA GLY A 418 -15.83 -32.93 11.92
C GLY A 418 -14.42 -32.42 12.29
N ASN A 419 -13.90 -31.37 11.64
CA ASN A 419 -12.57 -30.81 11.92
C ASN A 419 -12.60 -29.27 11.94
N THR A 420 -11.70 -28.65 12.71
CA THR A 420 -11.45 -27.21 12.68
C THR A 420 -10.37 -26.90 11.66
N THR A 421 -10.71 -26.17 10.60
CA THR A 421 -9.75 -25.68 9.61
C THR A 421 -9.47 -24.19 9.81
N VAL A 422 -8.31 -23.75 9.36
CA VAL A 422 -7.88 -22.34 9.38
C VAL A 422 -7.28 -21.97 8.02
N SER A 423 -7.18 -20.67 7.73
CA SER A 423 -6.59 -20.18 6.49
C SER A 423 -5.07 -20.35 6.51
N MET A 424 -4.52 -21.09 5.55
CA MET A 424 -3.07 -21.26 5.40
C MET A 424 -2.38 -20.01 4.85
N ASP A 425 -3.15 -19.08 4.27
CA ASP A 425 -2.64 -17.82 3.73
C ASP A 425 -2.60 -16.68 4.76
N SER A 426 -3.35 -16.81 5.87
CA SER A 426 -3.39 -15.84 6.98
C SER A 426 -2.42 -16.22 8.11
N TRP A 427 -2.31 -15.41 9.19
CA TRP A 427 -1.41 -15.71 10.32
C TRP A 427 -1.69 -17.03 11.03
N ASP A 428 -2.90 -17.59 10.88
CA ASP A 428 -3.21 -18.95 11.35
C ASP A 428 -2.39 -20.04 10.67
N GLY A 429 -2.04 -19.85 9.40
CA GLY A 429 -1.13 -20.72 8.67
C GLY A 429 0.33 -20.60 9.12
N TYR A 430 0.67 -19.62 9.97
CA TYR A 430 2.03 -19.30 10.41
C TYR A 430 2.09 -19.12 11.93
N ALA A 431 1.52 -20.09 12.65
CA ALA A 431 1.29 -20.01 14.10
C ALA A 431 2.57 -19.70 14.90
N ALA A 432 3.71 -20.26 14.52
CA ALA A 432 5.00 -19.96 15.16
C ALA A 432 5.44 -18.50 14.95
N SER A 433 5.27 -17.96 13.74
CA SER A 433 5.56 -16.54 13.45
C SER A 433 4.66 -15.61 14.26
N ARG A 434 3.36 -15.91 14.34
CA ARG A 434 2.42 -15.17 15.19
C ARG A 434 2.83 -15.18 16.66
N SER A 435 3.24 -16.35 17.16
CA SER A 435 3.64 -16.52 18.56
C SER A 435 4.89 -15.69 18.90
N ARG A 436 5.88 -15.62 18.01
CA ARG A 436 7.06 -14.75 18.20
C ARG A 436 6.70 -13.26 18.24
N VAL A 437 5.76 -12.83 17.38
CA VAL A 437 5.27 -11.45 17.39
C VAL A 437 4.53 -11.12 18.69
N LEU A 438 3.62 -11.99 19.15
CA LEU A 438 2.93 -11.81 20.43
C LEU A 438 3.89 -11.80 21.63
N ALA A 439 4.90 -12.67 21.63
CA ALA A 439 5.97 -12.64 22.63
C ALA A 439 6.79 -11.33 22.55
N GLY A 440 6.96 -10.77 21.36
CA GLY A 440 7.54 -9.45 21.13
C GLY A 440 6.73 -8.32 21.75
N VAL A 441 5.40 -8.35 21.60
CA VAL A 441 4.47 -7.41 22.24
C VAL A 441 4.61 -7.47 23.77
N GLU A 442 4.53 -8.67 24.34
CA GLU A 442 4.62 -8.88 25.79
C GLU A 442 6.00 -8.46 26.35
N SER A 443 7.10 -8.93 25.74
CA SER A 443 8.46 -8.62 26.20
C SER A 443 8.85 -7.15 26.03
N SER A 444 8.16 -6.40 25.19
CA SER A 444 8.35 -4.96 25.01
C SER A 444 7.45 -4.11 25.92
N GLY A 445 6.54 -4.75 26.68
CA GLY A 445 5.60 -4.05 27.57
C GLY A 445 4.58 -3.20 26.81
N ILE A 446 4.18 -3.61 25.60
CA ILE A 446 3.16 -2.90 24.83
C ILE A 446 1.78 -3.20 25.40
N GLU A 447 1.11 -2.16 25.92
CA GLU A 447 -0.23 -2.29 26.52
C GLU A 447 -1.37 -2.02 25.50
N ASN A 448 -1.12 -1.20 24.48
CA ASN A 448 -2.11 -0.77 23.50
C ASN A 448 -1.73 -1.26 22.10
N PHE A 449 -1.80 -2.56 21.89
CA PHE A 449 -1.51 -3.21 20.62
C PHE A 449 -2.75 -3.29 19.74
N MET A 450 -2.66 -2.75 18.52
CA MET A 450 -3.73 -2.80 17.53
C MET A 450 -3.19 -3.29 16.18
N VAL A 451 -3.94 -4.16 15.50
CA VAL A 451 -3.65 -4.58 14.13
C VAL A 451 -4.74 -4.02 13.20
N LEU A 452 -4.35 -3.47 12.06
CA LEU A 452 -5.27 -3.11 10.96
C LEU A 452 -5.04 -4.08 9.81
N THR A 453 -6.11 -4.61 9.24
CA THR A 453 -6.06 -5.75 8.30
C THR A 453 -7.03 -5.59 7.13
N GLY A 454 -6.69 -6.15 5.96
CA GLY A 454 -7.54 -6.26 4.76
C GLY A 454 -7.81 -7.71 4.33
N ASP A 455 -7.49 -8.04 3.07
CA ASP A 455 -7.54 -9.37 2.41
C ASP A 455 -8.93 -10.02 2.29
N VAL A 456 -9.62 -10.26 3.40
CA VAL A 456 -10.74 -11.22 3.49
C VAL A 456 -12.09 -10.74 2.95
N HIS A 457 -12.16 -9.53 2.37
CA HIS A 457 -13.37 -8.92 1.79
C HIS A 457 -14.58 -8.78 2.74
N VAL A 458 -14.33 -8.83 4.05
CA VAL A 458 -15.32 -8.80 5.12
C VAL A 458 -14.77 -7.98 6.28
N SER A 459 -15.63 -7.17 6.90
CA SER A 459 -15.29 -6.41 8.11
C SER A 459 -15.32 -7.31 9.33
N TYR A 460 -14.25 -7.31 10.14
CA TYR A 460 -14.20 -7.95 11.45
C TYR A 460 -13.71 -7.01 12.55
N ALA A 461 -14.25 -7.19 13.75
CA ALA A 461 -13.68 -6.66 14.99
C ALA A 461 -13.32 -7.85 15.88
N LEU A 462 -12.04 -8.01 16.20
CA LEU A 462 -11.49 -9.22 16.84
C LEU A 462 -10.67 -8.85 18.08
N ASP A 463 -10.89 -9.57 19.19
CA ASP A 463 -9.93 -9.58 20.29
C ASP A 463 -8.76 -10.51 19.94
N ILE A 464 -7.53 -10.05 20.15
CA ILE A 464 -6.32 -10.86 20.01
C ILE A 464 -5.97 -11.42 21.38
N HIS A 465 -6.08 -12.72 21.56
CA HIS A 465 -5.70 -13.41 22.80
C HIS A 465 -4.20 -13.76 22.82
N ARG A 466 -3.60 -13.81 24.02
CA ARG A 466 -2.18 -14.20 24.22
C ARG A 466 -1.89 -15.59 23.65
N ASP A 467 -2.79 -16.54 23.87
CA ASP A 467 -2.84 -17.78 23.11
C ASP A 467 -4.01 -17.71 22.11
N PRO A 468 -3.74 -17.57 20.80
CA PRO A 468 -4.79 -17.54 19.78
C PRO A 468 -5.65 -18.81 19.73
N ALA A 469 -5.20 -19.94 20.27
CA ALA A 469 -5.97 -21.18 20.33
C ALA A 469 -6.87 -21.29 21.57
N ASP A 470 -6.63 -20.46 22.61
CA ASP A 470 -7.39 -20.47 23.86
C ASP A 470 -7.98 -19.08 24.17
N PRO A 471 -9.28 -18.87 23.87
CA PRO A 471 -9.95 -17.60 24.10
C PRO A 471 -10.19 -17.29 25.60
N SER A 472 -9.83 -18.18 26.51
CA SER A 472 -9.83 -17.90 27.95
C SER A 472 -8.58 -17.14 28.41
N THR A 473 -7.52 -17.14 27.60
CA THR A 473 -6.30 -16.39 27.91
C THR A 473 -6.52 -14.88 27.84
N PRO A 474 -5.72 -14.05 28.53
CA PRO A 474 -5.87 -12.61 28.50
C PRO A 474 -5.81 -12.05 27.07
N VAL A 475 -6.57 -10.99 26.82
CA VAL A 475 -6.48 -10.21 25.58
C VAL A 475 -5.14 -9.46 25.56
N ALA A 476 -4.39 -9.61 24.49
CA ALA A 476 -3.10 -8.95 24.23
C ALA A 476 -3.27 -7.68 23.38
N GLY A 477 -4.35 -7.58 22.61
CA GLY A 477 -4.63 -6.44 21.73
C GLY A 477 -5.92 -6.61 20.95
N THR A 478 -6.14 -5.76 19.95
CA THR A 478 -7.34 -5.78 19.12
C THR A 478 -6.99 -5.77 17.64
N GLU A 479 -7.75 -6.47 16.82
CA GLU A 479 -7.63 -6.43 15.37
C GLU A 479 -8.89 -5.83 14.73
N ILE A 480 -8.66 -4.85 13.87
CA ILE A 480 -9.67 -4.14 13.10
C ILE A 480 -9.48 -4.50 11.63
N VAL A 481 -10.33 -5.39 11.12
CA VAL A 481 -10.28 -5.84 9.73
C VAL A 481 -11.27 -4.99 8.92
N THR A 482 -10.76 -4.24 7.95
CA THR A 482 -11.62 -3.53 7.01
C THR A 482 -12.17 -4.51 5.97
N THR A 483 -13.43 -4.32 5.59
CA THR A 483 -13.96 -4.93 4.37
C THR A 483 -13.27 -4.34 3.12
N SER A 484 -13.58 -4.92 1.98
CA SER A 484 -13.16 -4.46 0.67
C SER A 484 -13.89 -3.20 0.22
N ILE A 485 -13.20 -2.37 -0.55
CA ILE A 485 -13.81 -1.27 -1.31
C ILE A 485 -14.78 -1.82 -2.36
N SER A 486 -14.41 -2.90 -3.06
CA SER A 486 -15.29 -3.52 -4.07
C SER A 486 -15.16 -5.02 -4.28
N SER A 487 -14.04 -5.64 -3.92
CA SER A 487 -13.86 -7.08 -4.13
C SER A 487 -14.94 -7.90 -3.43
N GLY A 488 -15.58 -8.82 -4.14
CA GLY A 488 -16.73 -9.59 -3.64
C GLY A 488 -18.10 -8.96 -3.92
N LYS A 489 -18.18 -7.99 -4.84
CA LYS A 489 -19.44 -7.38 -5.35
C LYS A 489 -20.25 -6.71 -4.24
N ASP A 490 -21.59 -6.74 -4.28
CA ASP A 490 -22.44 -6.13 -3.24
C ASP A 490 -22.25 -6.77 -1.86
N GLY A 491 -21.96 -8.08 -1.83
CA GLY A 491 -21.83 -8.84 -0.59
C GLY A 491 -23.11 -8.99 0.20
N LEU A 492 -22.98 -9.52 1.41
CA LEU A 492 -24.08 -9.80 2.32
C LEU A 492 -23.63 -9.48 3.75
N ALA A 493 -24.39 -8.64 4.45
CA ALA A 493 -24.09 -8.29 5.84
C ALA A 493 -23.95 -9.54 6.72
N ARG A 494 -24.83 -10.54 6.51
CA ARG A 494 -24.80 -11.84 7.22
C ARG A 494 -25.08 -12.99 6.25
N PRO A 495 -24.07 -13.79 5.86
CA PRO A 495 -24.28 -14.99 5.06
C PRO A 495 -24.94 -16.12 5.88
N ALA A 496 -25.36 -17.20 5.21
CA ALA A 496 -26.08 -18.30 5.86
C ALA A 496 -25.29 -18.99 6.99
N ASN A 497 -23.96 -19.06 6.88
CA ASN A 497 -23.07 -19.66 7.88
C ASN A 497 -22.61 -18.67 8.97
N TRP A 498 -23.11 -17.44 8.98
CA TRP A 498 -22.67 -16.37 9.87
C TRP A 498 -22.75 -16.75 11.36
N ALA A 499 -23.86 -17.35 11.79
CA ALA A 499 -24.07 -17.71 13.19
C ALA A 499 -23.09 -18.80 13.66
N ASP A 500 -22.85 -19.82 12.82
CA ASP A 500 -21.89 -20.89 13.11
C ASP A 500 -20.46 -20.36 13.14
N TYR A 501 -20.14 -19.39 12.27
CA TYR A 501 -18.84 -18.74 12.24
C TYR A 501 -18.56 -17.97 13.53
N LEU A 502 -19.53 -17.18 14.01
CA LEU A 502 -19.43 -16.46 15.29
C LEU A 502 -19.34 -17.41 16.49
N ALA A 503 -20.15 -18.46 16.51
CA ALA A 503 -20.16 -19.42 17.62
C ALA A 503 -18.80 -20.13 17.79
N ARG A 504 -18.04 -20.33 16.70
CA ARG A 504 -16.70 -20.93 16.71
C ARG A 504 -15.56 -19.96 17.03
N ASN A 505 -15.85 -18.66 17.00
CA ASN A 505 -14.88 -17.59 17.18
C ASN A 505 -15.44 -16.55 18.16
N PRO A 506 -15.54 -16.87 19.48
CA PRO A 506 -16.16 -15.98 20.48
C PRO A 506 -15.44 -14.65 20.69
N HIS A 507 -14.19 -14.54 20.24
CA HIS A 507 -13.38 -13.32 20.19
C HIS A 507 -13.70 -12.42 18.99
N LEU A 508 -14.45 -12.92 17.98
CA LEU A 508 -14.96 -12.14 16.85
C LEU A 508 -16.25 -11.41 17.27
N LYS A 509 -16.14 -10.10 17.52
CA LYS A 509 -17.23 -9.25 18.03
C LYS A 509 -18.10 -8.65 16.93
N HIS A 510 -17.61 -8.61 15.70
CA HIS A 510 -18.30 -8.06 14.54
C HIS A 510 -17.98 -8.82 13.27
N TYR A 511 -19.01 -8.97 12.43
CA TYR A 511 -18.93 -9.44 11.06
C TYR A 511 -19.87 -8.56 10.23
N ASP A 512 -19.37 -8.01 9.12
CA ASP A 512 -20.21 -7.50 8.04
C ASP A 512 -19.56 -7.77 6.67
N GLY A 513 -20.27 -8.50 5.81
CA GLY A 513 -19.81 -8.86 4.47
C GLY A 513 -20.30 -7.92 3.37
N GLN A 514 -20.70 -6.68 3.67
CA GLN A 514 -20.89 -5.61 2.69
C GLN A 514 -19.58 -4.84 2.45
N ARG A 515 -19.56 -3.96 1.43
CA ARG A 515 -18.39 -3.15 1.05
C ARG A 515 -18.30 -1.86 1.85
N GLY A 516 -17.12 -1.25 1.90
CA GLY A 516 -16.91 -0.03 2.67
C GLY A 516 -15.47 0.14 3.14
N TYR A 517 -15.32 0.71 4.33
CA TYR A 517 -14.03 0.98 4.97
C TYR A 517 -14.19 1.12 6.49
N VAL A 518 -13.09 1.22 7.22
CA VAL A 518 -13.12 1.47 8.67
C VAL A 518 -12.42 2.77 9.00
N THR A 519 -13.00 3.57 9.90
CA THR A 519 -12.31 4.70 10.51
C THR A 519 -11.98 4.40 11.96
N VAL A 520 -10.83 4.86 12.42
CA VAL A 520 -10.40 4.72 13.81
C VAL A 520 -10.03 6.09 14.36
N GLU A 521 -10.71 6.50 15.43
CA GLU A 521 -10.34 7.63 16.26
C GLU A 521 -9.48 7.13 17.40
N LEU A 522 -8.23 7.57 17.45
CA LEU A 522 -7.29 7.28 18.53
C LEU A 522 -7.32 8.47 19.48
N ALA A 523 -7.93 8.32 20.64
CA ALA A 523 -7.89 9.31 21.72
C ALA A 523 -6.80 8.96 22.75
N ALA A 524 -6.66 9.79 23.78
CA ALA A 524 -5.65 9.58 24.83
C ALA A 524 -5.96 8.40 25.76
N ASP A 525 -7.23 8.04 25.94
CA ASP A 525 -7.68 7.02 26.89
C ASP A 525 -8.43 5.86 26.20
N HIS A 526 -8.77 5.98 24.92
CA HIS A 526 -9.44 4.94 24.16
C HIS A 526 -9.14 5.04 22.66
N ALA A 527 -9.48 3.98 21.93
CA ALA A 527 -9.57 3.99 20.48
C ALA A 527 -10.96 3.51 20.06
N ARG A 528 -11.61 4.25 19.17
CA ARG A 528 -12.93 3.92 18.62
C ARG A 528 -12.82 3.56 17.14
N ALA A 529 -13.30 2.38 16.76
CA ALA A 529 -13.40 1.94 15.37
C ALA A 529 -14.87 1.97 14.89
N ASP A 530 -15.12 2.67 13.78
CA ASP A 530 -16.42 2.72 13.10
C ASP A 530 -16.36 1.95 11.77
N PHE A 531 -17.16 0.90 11.65
CA PHE A 531 -17.25 0.08 10.45
C PHE A 531 -18.26 0.68 9.48
N LYS A 532 -17.78 1.38 8.45
CA LYS A 532 -18.63 2.06 7.46
C LYS A 532 -18.96 1.11 6.31
N THR A 533 -20.23 0.98 5.94
CA THR A 533 -20.65 0.08 4.86
C THR A 533 -21.60 0.75 3.86
N VAL A 534 -21.56 0.26 2.63
CA VAL A 534 -22.52 0.58 1.56
C VAL A 534 -23.31 -0.68 1.18
N PRO A 535 -24.63 -0.58 0.95
CA PRO A 535 -25.46 -1.76 0.68
C PRO A 535 -25.31 -2.34 -0.74
N TYR A 536 -24.67 -1.61 -1.66
CA TYR A 536 -24.40 -2.07 -3.02
C TYR A 536 -23.24 -1.28 -3.65
N ILE A 537 -22.60 -1.89 -4.64
CA ILE A 537 -21.56 -1.29 -5.48
C ILE A 537 -21.72 -1.60 -6.97
N LEU A 538 -22.64 -2.49 -7.37
CA LEU A 538 -22.89 -2.82 -8.78
C LEU A 538 -23.47 -1.66 -9.59
N ARG A 539 -23.87 -0.59 -8.91
CA ARG A 539 -24.27 0.69 -9.47
C ARG A 539 -23.78 1.82 -8.55
N PRO A 540 -23.52 3.03 -9.07
CA PRO A 540 -23.06 4.14 -8.25
C PRO A 540 -24.15 4.66 -7.30
N GLY A 541 -23.74 5.43 -6.28
CA GLY A 541 -24.64 6.25 -5.47
C GLY A 541 -25.22 5.58 -4.22
N ALA A 542 -24.65 4.46 -3.78
CA ALA A 542 -25.01 3.83 -2.52
C ALA A 542 -24.78 4.77 -1.32
N PRO A 543 -25.72 4.88 -0.37
CA PRO A 543 -25.50 5.63 0.86
C PRO A 543 -24.52 4.88 1.78
N ILE A 544 -23.73 5.62 2.55
CA ILE A 544 -22.87 5.07 3.60
C ILE A 544 -23.62 5.01 4.93
N THR A 545 -23.45 3.93 5.69
CA THR A 545 -23.92 3.80 7.07
C THR A 545 -22.77 3.33 7.97
N THR A 546 -22.90 3.52 9.28
CA THR A 546 -22.00 2.87 10.26
C THR A 546 -22.68 1.60 10.74
N ALA A 547 -22.20 0.44 10.30
CA ALA A 547 -22.79 -0.86 10.61
C ALA A 547 -22.57 -1.27 12.07
N ALA A 548 -21.41 -0.90 12.63
CA ALA A 548 -21.08 -1.09 14.03
C ALA A 548 -19.98 -0.11 14.48
N SER A 549 -19.93 0.15 15.78
CA SER A 549 -18.86 0.91 16.43
C SER A 549 -18.34 0.15 17.64
N PHE A 550 -17.02 0.09 17.79
CA PHE A 550 -16.35 -0.55 18.93
C PHE A 550 -15.31 0.37 19.56
N VAL A 551 -15.11 0.21 20.86
CA VAL A 551 -14.11 0.92 21.66
C VAL A 551 -13.18 -0.08 22.34
N THR A 552 -11.89 0.24 22.37
CA THR A 552 -10.89 -0.40 23.23
C THR A 552 -10.24 0.66 24.13
N GLU A 553 -10.11 0.37 25.42
CA GLU A 553 -9.60 1.29 26.44
C GLU A 553 -8.07 1.20 26.53
N SER A 554 -7.40 2.33 26.73
CA SER A 554 -5.95 2.37 26.90
C SER A 554 -5.55 1.65 28.20
N GLY A 555 -4.63 0.68 28.11
CA GLY A 555 -4.19 -0.16 29.22
C GLY A 555 -5.14 -1.32 29.55
N ASN A 556 -6.26 -1.45 28.84
CA ASN A 556 -7.27 -2.48 29.05
C ASN A 556 -7.76 -3.01 27.69
N PRO A 557 -6.92 -3.78 26.97
CA PRO A 557 -7.22 -4.21 25.62
C PRO A 557 -8.45 -5.11 25.57
N GLY A 558 -9.34 -4.85 24.61
CA GLY A 558 -10.54 -5.63 24.35
C GLY A 558 -11.66 -4.75 23.79
N LEU A 559 -12.41 -5.30 22.84
CA LEU A 559 -13.44 -4.56 22.11
C LEU A 559 -14.78 -4.60 22.84
N ARG A 560 -15.36 -3.41 23.05
CA ARG A 560 -16.72 -3.23 23.57
C ARG A 560 -17.55 -2.41 22.58
N PRO A 561 -18.88 -2.62 22.48
CA PRO A 561 -19.74 -1.72 21.72
C PRO A 561 -19.59 -0.27 22.22
N ALA A 562 -19.50 0.67 21.27
CA ALA A 562 -19.31 2.10 21.55
C ALA A 562 -20.55 2.82 22.09
#